data_AF-A0A8T4BCJ9-F1
#
_entry.id   AF-A0A8T4BCJ9-F1
#
_cell.length_a   1.000
_cell.length_b   1.000
_cell.length_c   1.000
_cell.angle_alpha   90.00
_cell.angle_beta   90.00
_cell.angle_gamma   90.00
#
_symmetry.space_group_name_H-M   'P 1'
#
loop_
_entity.id
_entity.type
_entity.pdbx_description
1 polymer ?
#
loop_
_entity_poly.entity_id
_entity_poly.type
_entity_poly.pdbx_seq_one_letter_code
_entity_poly.pdbx_strand_id
1 'polypeptide(L)'
;MKKALAQNPNLLRTLIGLSLTLIFMLSYAVYGATVSPSVYIYQTEATANDYDASQADEDIERSYDQDTNTTTWAWQVFADGTNLTWVNVTASDLSDGALLRVTSIAKLYSHELLGSTYDLEDPLEEGFSCADLCYYNSSHERSSPEGERIEFYALTSVDPARRSNGSVFAQDIVEAEEKSRALIEYTHSPSILRIEIIEQGNRTTQPVITAVTVNEAFSSVEVFSVDAATEFLWALAAVVGCFSMVLIPSFTVYFAARAKEKKTEAKLALAQTELESGITNTPPPESIPIEDLSEE
;
A
#
# COMPACT_ATOMS: atom_id res chain seq x y z
N MET A 1 -12.76 5.10 51.57
CA MET A 1 -11.67 4.46 50.77
C MET A 1 -10.33 5.22 50.79
N LYS A 2 -9.93 5.92 51.87
CA LYS A 2 -8.58 6.53 51.99
C LYS A 2 -7.50 5.55 52.49
N LYS A 3 -7.88 4.31 52.85
CA LYS A 3 -7.05 3.40 53.66
C LYS A 3 -6.38 2.25 52.88
N ALA A 4 -6.73 2.03 51.60
CA ALA A 4 -6.15 0.95 50.78
C ALA A 4 -4.92 1.39 49.96
N LEU A 5 -4.73 2.69 49.72
CA LEU A 5 -3.59 3.23 48.94
C LEU A 5 -2.38 3.63 49.81
N ALA A 6 -2.53 3.63 51.14
CA ALA A 6 -1.51 4.11 52.08
C ALA A 6 -0.56 3.02 52.61
N GLN A 7 -0.71 1.75 52.20
CA GLN A 7 -0.05 0.61 52.87
C GLN A 7 1.20 0.05 52.18
N ASN A 8 1.68 0.63 51.07
CA ASN A 8 2.93 0.14 50.47
C ASN A 8 3.76 1.26 49.82
N PRO A 9 4.57 2.02 50.60
CA PRO A 9 5.41 3.10 50.08
C PRO A 9 6.47 2.61 49.06
N ASN A 10 6.81 1.32 49.09
CA ASN A 10 7.64 0.69 48.06
C ASN A 10 6.94 0.61 46.69
N LEU A 11 5.62 0.40 46.66
CA LEU A 11 4.85 0.28 45.42
C LEU A 11 4.81 1.61 44.65
N LEU A 12 4.64 2.73 45.36
CA LEU A 12 4.67 4.06 44.75
C LEU A 12 6.07 4.39 44.21
N ARG A 13 7.13 4.00 44.93
CA ARG A 13 8.52 4.23 44.53
C ARG A 13 8.92 3.37 43.32
N THR A 14 8.48 2.12 43.28
CA THR A 14 8.68 1.24 42.12
C THR A 14 7.87 1.68 40.92
N LEU A 15 6.64 2.16 41.11
CA LEU A 15 5.80 2.66 40.01
C LEU A 15 6.42 3.92 39.41
N ILE A 16 6.86 4.89 40.24
CA ILE A 16 7.57 6.08 39.77
C ILE A 16 8.89 5.70 39.07
N GLY A 17 9.67 4.76 39.64
CA GLY A 17 10.91 4.29 39.03
C GLY A 17 10.70 3.65 37.65
N LEU A 18 9.70 2.75 37.52
CA LEU A 18 9.35 2.11 36.26
C LEU A 18 8.86 3.13 35.23
N SER A 19 8.00 4.07 35.61
CA SER A 19 7.52 5.14 34.74
C SER A 19 8.68 5.97 34.19
N LEU A 20 9.63 6.33 35.04
CA LEU A 20 10.75 7.20 34.68
C LEU A 20 11.77 6.47 33.78
N THR A 21 12.02 5.18 34.03
CA THR A 21 12.82 4.34 33.11
C THR A 21 12.12 4.16 31.76
N LEU A 22 10.79 4.00 31.75
CA LEU A 22 10.02 3.84 30.53
C LEU A 22 10.07 5.12 29.68
N ILE A 23 9.95 6.29 30.32
CA ILE A 23 10.10 7.59 29.66
C ILE A 23 11.47 7.71 29.01
N PHE A 24 12.56 7.44 29.75
CA PHE A 24 13.90 7.52 29.17
C PHE A 24 14.13 6.53 28.03
N MET A 25 13.61 5.31 28.14
CA MET A 25 13.73 4.33 27.07
C MET A 25 12.94 4.74 25.83
N LEU A 26 11.72 5.25 26.00
CA LEU A 26 10.90 5.80 24.90
C LEU A 26 11.57 7.03 24.27
N SER A 27 12.07 7.96 25.07
CA SER A 27 12.79 9.14 24.57
C SER A 27 14.04 8.75 23.79
N TYR A 28 14.80 7.76 24.26
CA TYR A 28 15.97 7.26 23.53
C TYR A 28 15.59 6.54 22.23
N ALA A 29 14.51 5.75 22.24
CA ALA A 29 13.99 5.10 21.03
C ALA A 29 13.52 6.13 19.98
N VAL A 30 12.81 7.18 20.42
CA VAL A 30 12.41 8.30 19.56
C VAL A 30 13.63 9.04 19.02
N TYR A 31 14.61 9.36 19.87
CA TYR A 31 15.86 10.00 19.44
C TYR A 31 16.62 9.15 18.42
N GLY A 32 16.72 7.84 18.65
CA GLY A 32 17.34 6.90 17.72
C GLY A 32 16.65 6.86 16.35
N ALA A 33 15.31 6.90 16.34
CA ALA A 33 14.53 6.97 15.10
C ALA A 33 14.67 8.30 14.36
N THR A 34 14.97 9.40 15.06
CA THR A 34 15.19 10.72 14.45
C THR A 34 16.61 10.95 13.92
N VAL A 35 17.60 10.14 14.35
CA VAL A 35 19.02 10.29 13.97
C VAL A 35 19.48 9.20 12.99
N SER A 36 18.71 8.13 12.80
CA SER A 36 18.97 7.11 11.77
C SER A 36 18.77 7.67 10.36
N PRO A 37 19.49 7.14 9.33
CA PRO A 37 19.32 7.59 7.95
C PRO A 37 17.84 7.60 7.56
N SER A 38 17.39 8.74 7.05
CA SER A 38 16.01 8.92 6.63
C SER A 38 15.77 8.25 5.29
N VAL A 39 14.53 7.80 5.09
CA VAL A 39 14.06 7.41 3.77
C VAL A 39 13.83 8.69 2.98
N TYR A 40 14.32 8.73 1.75
CA TYR A 40 14.04 9.78 0.78
C TYR A 40 13.26 9.18 -0.39
N ILE A 41 12.30 9.94 -0.92
CA ILE A 41 11.53 9.57 -2.10
C ILE A 41 12.06 10.38 -3.28
N TYR A 42 12.47 9.71 -4.35
CA TYR A 42 12.84 10.37 -5.59
C TYR A 42 11.68 10.32 -6.59
N GLN A 43 11.57 11.38 -7.36
CA GLN A 43 10.61 11.53 -8.45
C GLN A 43 11.34 11.42 -9.79
N THR A 44 10.71 10.75 -10.72
CA THR A 44 11.14 10.66 -12.11
C THR A 44 10.15 11.37 -13.03
N GLU A 45 10.66 11.95 -14.12
CA GLU A 45 9.85 12.62 -15.14
C GLU A 45 9.99 11.88 -16.47
N ALA A 46 8.86 11.42 -16.99
CA ALA A 46 8.78 10.69 -18.25
C ALA A 46 8.56 11.64 -19.43
N THR A 47 9.43 11.54 -20.43
CA THR A 47 9.30 12.22 -21.72
C THR A 47 9.03 11.17 -22.80
N ALA A 48 7.88 11.26 -23.46
CA ALA A 48 7.51 10.38 -24.57
C ALA A 48 7.82 11.03 -25.92
N ASN A 49 8.43 10.27 -26.81
CA ASN A 49 8.66 10.64 -28.20
C ASN A 49 7.85 9.69 -29.08
N ASP A 50 6.93 10.25 -29.85
CA ASP A 50 6.09 9.53 -30.80
C ASP A 50 6.71 9.55 -32.19
N TYR A 51 6.73 8.39 -32.84
CA TYR A 51 7.18 8.17 -34.20
C TYR A 51 6.02 7.59 -35.00
N ASP A 52 5.50 8.37 -35.95
CA ASP A 52 4.47 7.93 -36.87
C ASP A 52 5.12 7.58 -38.22
N ALA A 53 4.92 6.37 -38.71
CA ALA A 53 5.43 5.93 -40.00
C ALA A 53 4.85 6.71 -41.20
N SER A 54 3.77 7.45 -41.02
CA SER A 54 3.21 8.36 -42.04
C SER A 54 3.89 9.73 -42.10
N GLN A 55 4.64 10.10 -41.04
CA GLN A 55 5.37 11.38 -40.93
C GLN A 55 6.89 11.21 -40.83
N ALA A 56 7.38 9.97 -40.62
CA ALA A 56 8.78 9.62 -40.69
C ALA A 56 9.25 9.67 -42.15
N ASP A 57 9.78 10.82 -42.55
CA ASP A 57 10.20 11.17 -43.91
C ASP A 57 11.45 10.43 -44.42
N GLU A 58 11.83 9.26 -43.89
CA GLU A 58 13.09 8.58 -44.28
C GLU A 58 12.93 7.05 -44.37
N ASP A 59 12.94 6.54 -45.61
CA ASP A 59 13.28 5.18 -46.04
C ASP A 59 12.47 3.99 -45.50
N ILE A 60 11.17 3.94 -45.80
CA ILE A 60 10.41 2.68 -45.71
C ILE A 60 10.93 1.70 -46.76
N GLU A 61 11.54 0.61 -46.32
CA GLU A 61 12.05 -0.43 -47.23
C GLU A 61 10.97 -1.49 -47.46
N ARG A 62 10.47 -1.57 -48.69
CA ARG A 62 9.60 -2.66 -49.14
C ARG A 62 10.41 -3.68 -49.92
N SER A 63 10.39 -4.93 -49.49
CA SER A 63 10.95 -6.07 -50.23
C SER A 63 9.92 -7.16 -50.43
N TYR A 64 9.89 -7.76 -51.62
CA TYR A 64 9.05 -8.92 -51.92
C TYR A 64 9.95 -10.10 -52.26
N ASP A 65 9.77 -11.20 -51.53
CA ASP A 65 10.45 -12.46 -51.75
C ASP A 65 9.51 -13.39 -52.53
N GLN A 66 9.93 -13.80 -53.73
CA GLN A 66 9.16 -14.67 -54.61
C GLN A 66 9.21 -16.14 -54.18
N ASP A 67 10.26 -16.57 -53.48
CA ASP A 67 10.45 -17.96 -53.07
C ASP A 67 9.54 -18.31 -51.88
N THR A 68 9.42 -17.40 -50.91
CA THR A 68 8.50 -17.52 -49.77
C THR A 68 7.13 -16.90 -50.02
N ASN A 69 6.98 -16.16 -51.13
CA ASN A 69 5.80 -15.37 -51.46
C ASN A 69 5.41 -14.41 -50.33
N THR A 70 6.37 -13.69 -49.75
CA THR A 70 6.12 -12.74 -48.64
C THR A 70 6.58 -11.33 -48.99
N THR A 71 5.82 -10.33 -48.56
CA THR A 71 6.25 -8.93 -48.58
C THR A 71 6.71 -8.53 -47.18
N THR A 72 7.89 -7.92 -47.08
CA THR A 72 8.39 -7.33 -45.84
C THR A 72 8.46 -5.82 -45.98
N TRP A 73 7.88 -5.12 -45.02
CA TRP A 73 8.01 -3.69 -44.82
C TRP A 73 8.91 -3.45 -43.63
N ALA A 74 9.92 -2.58 -43.76
CA ALA A 74 10.85 -2.28 -42.68
C ALA A 74 10.96 -0.78 -42.41
N TRP A 75 10.99 -0.43 -41.13
CA TRP A 75 11.22 0.92 -40.61
C TRP A 75 12.39 0.91 -39.64
N GLN A 76 13.11 2.02 -39.59
CA GLN A 76 14.17 2.24 -38.62
C GLN A 76 13.82 3.43 -37.72
N VAL A 77 13.78 3.19 -36.41
CA VAL A 77 13.50 4.21 -35.40
C VAL A 77 14.77 4.47 -34.60
N PHE A 78 15.23 5.71 -34.62
CA PHE A 78 16.35 6.18 -33.82
C PHE A 78 15.83 6.81 -32.53
N ALA A 79 15.90 6.07 -31.44
CA ALA A 79 15.48 6.53 -30.12
C ALA A 79 16.65 7.21 -29.39
N ASP A 80 16.34 8.13 -28.47
CA ASP A 80 17.34 8.61 -27.50
C ASP A 80 17.64 7.48 -26.51
N GLY A 81 18.90 7.08 -26.41
CA GLY A 81 19.33 6.04 -25.46
C GLY A 81 19.48 6.49 -24.02
N THR A 82 19.47 7.80 -23.77
CA THR A 82 19.68 8.39 -22.46
C THR A 82 18.45 8.19 -21.59
N ASN A 83 18.56 7.33 -20.57
CA ASN A 83 17.46 6.92 -19.69
C ASN A 83 16.23 6.36 -20.43
N LEU A 84 16.43 5.69 -21.57
CA LEU A 84 15.36 5.00 -22.29
C LEU A 84 14.83 3.86 -21.42
N THR A 85 13.55 3.87 -21.06
CA THR A 85 12.95 2.86 -20.16
C THR A 85 12.15 1.82 -20.91
N TRP A 86 11.30 2.26 -21.84
CA TRP A 86 10.48 1.35 -22.64
C TRP A 86 10.29 1.83 -24.08
N VAL A 87 9.83 0.90 -24.90
CA VAL A 87 9.43 1.12 -26.29
C VAL A 87 8.10 0.41 -26.51
N ASN A 88 7.19 1.10 -27.18
CA ASN A 88 5.90 0.57 -27.60
C ASN A 88 5.81 0.66 -29.12
N VAL A 89 5.34 -0.39 -29.77
CA VAL A 89 5.07 -0.41 -31.20
C VAL A 89 3.66 -0.91 -31.42
N THR A 90 2.85 -0.11 -32.09
CA THR A 90 1.52 -0.48 -32.54
C THR A 90 1.53 -0.58 -34.06
N ALA A 91 0.97 -1.68 -34.56
CA ALA A 91 0.78 -1.92 -35.98
C ALA A 91 -0.69 -2.16 -36.29
N SER A 92 -1.20 -1.54 -37.35
CA SER A 92 -2.59 -1.70 -37.81
C SER A 92 -2.68 -1.76 -39.33
N ASP A 93 -3.88 -2.06 -39.83
CA ASP A 93 -4.14 -2.32 -41.25
C ASP A 93 -3.26 -3.45 -41.82
N LEU A 94 -3.17 -4.54 -41.03
CA LEU A 94 -2.38 -5.72 -41.35
C LEU A 94 -3.20 -6.72 -42.16
N SER A 95 -2.53 -7.59 -42.91
CA SER A 95 -3.17 -8.77 -43.52
C SER A 95 -3.27 -9.95 -42.55
N ASP A 96 -4.23 -10.85 -42.82
CA ASP A 96 -4.39 -12.10 -42.09
C ASP A 96 -3.08 -12.90 -42.03
N GLY A 97 -2.68 -13.28 -40.82
CA GLY A 97 -1.44 -13.99 -40.56
C GLY A 97 -0.17 -13.14 -40.66
N ALA A 98 -0.29 -11.80 -40.62
CA ALA A 98 0.88 -10.91 -40.59
C ALA A 98 1.73 -11.13 -39.32
N LEU A 99 3.04 -10.95 -39.48
CA LEU A 99 4.02 -11.05 -38.40
C LEU A 99 4.68 -9.69 -38.18
N LEU A 100 4.55 -9.14 -36.96
CA LEU A 100 5.35 -8.03 -36.47
C LEU A 100 6.65 -8.57 -35.89
N ARG A 101 7.77 -8.06 -36.35
CA ARG A 101 9.10 -8.33 -35.81
C ARG A 101 9.79 -7.04 -35.40
N VAL A 102 10.18 -6.94 -34.14
CA VAL A 102 10.90 -5.78 -33.59
C VAL A 102 12.31 -6.23 -33.19
N THR A 103 13.31 -5.59 -33.76
CA THR A 103 14.72 -5.93 -33.57
C THR A 103 15.51 -4.76 -33.00
N SER A 104 16.29 -5.03 -31.96
CA SER A 104 17.25 -4.10 -31.34
C SER A 104 18.56 -4.81 -31.06
N ILE A 105 19.69 -4.21 -31.46
CA ILE A 105 21.03 -4.78 -31.21
C ILE A 105 21.34 -4.81 -29.71
N ALA A 106 20.93 -3.78 -28.98
CA ALA A 106 21.11 -3.67 -27.53
C ALA A 106 20.17 -4.57 -26.71
N LYS A 107 19.31 -5.34 -27.40
CA LYS A 107 18.31 -6.27 -26.88
C LYS A 107 17.22 -5.59 -26.04
N LEU A 108 16.06 -6.23 -25.99
CA LEU A 108 14.91 -5.75 -25.26
C LEU A 108 14.33 -6.89 -24.42
N TYR A 109 13.69 -6.52 -23.31
CA TYR A 109 12.84 -7.41 -22.53
C TYR A 109 11.41 -7.31 -23.06
N SER A 110 10.86 -8.40 -23.56
CA SER A 110 9.45 -8.43 -23.98
C SER A 110 8.74 -9.70 -23.49
N HIS A 111 7.43 -9.60 -23.34
CA HIS A 111 6.54 -10.73 -23.12
C HIS A 111 5.16 -10.40 -23.71
N GLU A 112 4.32 -11.39 -23.98
CA GLU A 112 2.96 -11.16 -24.50
C GLU A 112 2.05 -10.48 -23.46
N LEU A 113 2.32 -10.78 -22.19
CA LEU A 113 1.63 -10.24 -21.01
C LEU A 113 2.16 -8.87 -20.56
N LEU A 114 3.16 -8.30 -21.23
CA LEU A 114 3.68 -6.98 -20.88
C LEU A 114 2.74 -5.90 -21.44
N GLY A 115 2.31 -4.96 -20.59
CA GLY A 115 1.41 -3.87 -20.98
C GLY A 115 -0.08 -4.16 -20.83
N SER A 116 -0.46 -5.42 -20.60
CA SER A 116 -1.84 -5.80 -20.29
C SER A 116 -2.20 -5.45 -18.85
N THR A 117 -3.44 -5.00 -18.64
CA THR A 117 -4.01 -4.76 -17.32
C THR A 117 -4.51 -6.07 -16.72
N TYR A 118 -4.07 -6.40 -15.50
CA TYR A 118 -4.58 -7.53 -14.74
C TYR A 118 -5.38 -7.01 -13.55
N ASP A 119 -6.62 -7.47 -13.43
CA ASP A 119 -7.36 -7.39 -12.17
C ASP A 119 -7.02 -8.66 -11.37
N LEU A 120 -6.13 -8.52 -10.38
CA LEU A 120 -5.87 -9.62 -9.44
C LEU A 120 -7.08 -9.74 -8.51
N GLU A 121 -7.83 -10.84 -8.61
CA GLU A 121 -8.94 -11.14 -7.70
C GLU A 121 -8.43 -11.53 -6.29
N ASP A 122 -7.25 -12.13 -6.21
CA ASP A 122 -6.56 -12.46 -4.95
C ASP A 122 -5.28 -11.60 -4.80
N PRO A 123 -5.15 -10.81 -3.73
CA PRO A 123 -3.93 -10.05 -3.44
C PRO A 123 -2.66 -10.91 -3.24
N LEU A 124 -2.80 -12.23 -3.07
CA LEU A 124 -1.70 -13.18 -2.91
C LEU A 124 -1.30 -13.89 -4.20
N GLU A 125 -2.01 -13.68 -5.31
CA GLU A 125 -1.67 -14.29 -6.59
C GLU A 125 -0.42 -13.60 -7.17
N GLU A 126 0.55 -14.41 -7.61
CA GLU A 126 1.77 -13.89 -8.26
C GLU A 126 1.40 -13.32 -9.63
N GLY A 127 1.24 -11.99 -9.67
CA GLY A 127 1.04 -11.26 -10.92
C GLY A 127 2.24 -11.37 -11.85
N PHE A 128 2.02 -11.06 -13.14
CA PHE A 128 3.08 -11.03 -14.15
C PHE A 128 4.24 -10.10 -13.74
N SER A 129 5.45 -10.66 -13.64
CA SER A 129 6.70 -9.93 -13.39
C SER A 129 7.61 -10.01 -14.61
N CYS A 130 7.89 -8.86 -15.23
CA CYS A 130 8.82 -8.80 -16.36
C CYS A 130 10.25 -9.14 -15.96
N ALA A 131 10.64 -8.96 -14.69
CA ALA A 131 11.96 -9.35 -14.21
C ALA A 131 12.23 -10.85 -14.33
N ASP A 132 11.17 -11.66 -14.21
CA ASP A 132 11.26 -13.13 -14.21
C ASP A 132 10.82 -13.74 -15.54
N LEU A 133 9.78 -13.18 -16.17
CA LEU A 133 9.10 -13.78 -17.31
C LEU A 133 9.46 -13.15 -18.66
N CYS A 134 9.98 -11.91 -18.69
CA CYS A 134 10.31 -11.29 -19.97
C CYS A 134 11.55 -11.95 -20.61
N TYR A 135 11.45 -12.16 -21.92
CA TYR A 135 12.56 -12.64 -22.71
C TYR A 135 13.50 -11.49 -23.04
N TYR A 136 14.79 -11.64 -22.71
CA TYR A 136 15.82 -10.68 -23.10
C TYR A 136 16.47 -11.09 -24.43
N ASN A 137 15.97 -10.53 -25.53
CA ASN A 137 16.41 -10.91 -26.86
C ASN A 137 16.59 -9.71 -27.80
N SER A 138 17.37 -9.89 -28.86
CA SER A 138 17.58 -8.88 -29.89
C SER A 138 16.43 -8.81 -30.89
N SER A 139 15.64 -9.88 -31.04
CA SER A 139 14.51 -9.91 -31.95
C SER A 139 13.30 -10.52 -31.25
N HIS A 140 12.15 -9.88 -31.42
CA HIS A 140 10.87 -10.28 -30.84
C HIS A 140 9.81 -10.31 -31.92
N GLU A 141 8.95 -11.32 -31.88
CA GLU A 141 7.93 -11.54 -32.90
C GLU A 141 6.54 -11.64 -32.27
N ARG A 142 5.53 -11.10 -32.97
CA ARG A 142 4.11 -11.20 -32.63
C ARG A 142 3.33 -11.40 -33.92
N SER A 143 2.37 -12.33 -33.92
CA SER A 143 1.52 -12.60 -35.07
C SER A 143 0.13 -11.99 -34.89
N SER A 144 -0.49 -11.52 -35.98
CA SER A 144 -1.91 -11.19 -36.05
C SER A 144 -2.63 -12.25 -36.90
N PRO A 145 -3.30 -13.24 -36.27
CA PRO A 145 -4.00 -14.28 -37.02
C PRO A 145 -5.11 -13.73 -37.92
N GLU A 146 -5.81 -12.69 -37.47
CA GLU A 146 -6.99 -12.12 -38.14
C GLU A 146 -6.72 -10.76 -38.82
N GLY A 147 -5.45 -10.36 -38.98
CA GLY A 147 -5.09 -9.09 -39.63
C GLY A 147 -5.45 -7.84 -38.81
N GLU A 148 -5.80 -8.03 -37.54
CA GLU A 148 -6.10 -6.97 -36.59
C GLU A 148 -4.85 -6.20 -36.12
N ARG A 149 -5.07 -5.24 -35.23
CA ARG A 149 -4.03 -4.45 -34.56
C ARG A 149 -3.13 -5.33 -33.70
N ILE A 150 -1.81 -5.15 -33.82
CA ILE A 150 -0.81 -5.73 -32.91
C ILE A 150 -0.25 -4.61 -32.03
N GLU A 151 -0.15 -4.88 -30.75
CA GLU A 151 0.57 -4.05 -29.78
C GLU A 151 1.78 -4.82 -29.25
N PHE A 152 2.94 -4.15 -29.24
CA PHE A 152 4.19 -4.70 -28.77
C PHE A 152 4.81 -3.77 -27.74
N TYR A 153 4.94 -4.26 -26.52
CA TYR A 153 5.61 -3.57 -25.44
C TYR A 153 6.95 -4.22 -25.15
N ALA A 154 7.96 -3.40 -24.89
CA ALA A 154 9.27 -3.86 -24.50
C ALA A 154 9.97 -2.89 -23.54
N LEU A 155 10.74 -3.42 -22.60
CA LEU A 155 11.57 -2.65 -21.68
C LEU A 155 13.03 -2.77 -22.08
N THR A 156 13.80 -1.72 -21.84
CA THR A 156 15.26 -1.74 -21.98
C THR A 156 15.95 -2.34 -20.74
N SER A 157 15.28 -2.27 -19.58
CA SER A 157 15.73 -2.81 -18.30
C SER A 157 14.55 -3.27 -17.44
N VAL A 158 14.75 -4.37 -16.73
CA VAL A 158 13.78 -4.90 -15.75
C VAL A 158 13.88 -4.23 -14.38
N ASP A 159 14.92 -3.43 -14.14
CA ASP A 159 15.11 -2.70 -12.88
C ASP A 159 13.99 -1.68 -12.66
N PRO A 160 13.14 -1.86 -11.63
CA PRO A 160 12.06 -0.93 -11.35
C PRO A 160 12.57 0.42 -10.83
N ALA A 161 13.77 0.51 -10.25
CA ALA A 161 14.27 1.76 -9.68
C ALA A 161 14.43 2.87 -10.74
N ARG A 162 14.50 2.49 -12.03
CA ARG A 162 14.63 3.40 -13.17
C ARG A 162 13.31 4.02 -13.63
N ARG A 163 12.18 3.55 -13.10
CA ARG A 163 10.85 3.95 -13.56
C ARG A 163 9.84 4.05 -12.43
N SER A 164 8.91 5.00 -12.52
CA SER A 164 7.80 5.17 -11.57
C SER A 164 8.23 5.47 -10.13
N ASN A 165 9.11 6.47 -9.96
CA ASN A 165 9.55 6.95 -8.65
C ASN A 165 10.19 5.85 -7.78
N GLY A 166 10.70 6.21 -6.62
CA GLY A 166 11.20 5.20 -5.69
C GLY A 166 11.71 5.80 -4.41
N SER A 167 12.39 4.97 -3.62
CA SER A 167 12.96 5.41 -2.35
C SER A 167 14.40 4.95 -2.16
N VAL A 168 15.17 5.77 -1.45
CA VAL A 168 16.56 5.51 -1.08
C VAL A 168 16.80 5.86 0.38
N PHE A 169 17.72 5.12 1.02
CA PHE A 169 18.20 5.46 2.35
C PHE A 169 19.48 6.30 2.24
N ALA A 170 19.50 7.45 2.90
CA ALA A 170 20.63 8.36 2.92
C ALA A 170 20.72 9.14 4.24
N GLN A 171 21.89 9.69 4.54
CA GLN A 171 22.11 10.53 5.74
C GLN A 171 21.65 11.97 5.52
N ASP A 172 21.77 12.46 4.29
CA ASP A 172 21.34 13.79 3.88
C ASP A 172 20.76 13.78 2.46
N ILE A 173 20.17 14.93 2.07
CA ILE A 173 19.52 15.08 0.77
C ILE A 173 20.52 15.02 -0.41
N VAL A 174 21.78 15.37 -0.18
CA VAL A 174 22.81 15.37 -1.23
C VAL A 174 23.20 13.94 -1.55
N GLU A 175 23.45 13.11 -0.53
CA GLU A 175 23.67 11.68 -0.70
C GLU A 175 22.43 10.99 -1.30
N ALA A 176 21.22 11.40 -0.91
CA ALA A 176 19.99 10.89 -1.48
C ALA A 176 19.87 11.17 -2.98
N GLU A 177 20.20 12.39 -3.41
CA GLU A 177 20.19 12.78 -4.82
C GLU A 177 21.22 11.98 -5.62
N GLU A 178 22.45 11.85 -5.12
CA GLU A 178 23.51 11.07 -5.77
C GLU A 178 23.09 9.61 -5.97
N LYS A 179 22.56 8.97 -4.92
CA LYS A 179 22.07 7.58 -4.99
C LYS A 179 20.91 7.44 -5.97
N SER A 180 19.95 8.37 -5.93
CA SER A 180 18.78 8.33 -6.80
C SER A 180 19.19 8.49 -8.27
N ARG A 181 20.07 9.44 -8.58
CA ARG A 181 20.62 9.62 -9.93
C ARG A 181 21.34 8.37 -10.41
N ALA A 182 22.18 7.76 -9.57
CA ALA A 182 22.90 6.54 -9.93
C ALA A 182 21.99 5.34 -10.19
N LEU A 183 20.81 5.27 -9.55
CA LEU A 183 19.82 4.22 -9.80
C LEU A 183 19.06 4.42 -11.12
N ILE A 184 18.75 5.68 -11.47
CA ILE A 184 17.98 6.03 -12.67
C ILE A 184 18.87 6.06 -13.91
N GLU A 185 20.10 6.55 -13.77
CA GLU A 185 21.01 6.77 -14.90
C GLU A 185 21.30 5.47 -15.64
N TYR A 186 20.89 5.44 -16.90
CA TYR A 186 21.05 4.29 -17.76
C TYR A 186 21.21 4.74 -19.20
N THR A 187 22.08 4.06 -19.94
CA THR A 187 22.20 4.26 -21.39
C THR A 187 21.90 2.97 -22.11
N HIS A 188 20.83 2.98 -22.90
CA HIS A 188 20.58 1.96 -23.91
C HIS A 188 21.43 2.31 -25.13
N SER A 189 22.28 1.41 -25.60
CA SER A 189 23.13 1.69 -26.76
C SER A 189 23.52 0.41 -27.52
N PRO A 190 23.36 0.38 -28.86
CA PRO A 190 22.73 1.41 -29.69
C PRO A 190 21.19 1.44 -29.53
N SER A 191 20.61 2.64 -29.52
CA SER A 191 19.15 2.86 -29.42
C SER A 191 18.48 2.93 -30.79
N ILE A 192 18.66 1.86 -31.55
CA ILE A 192 18.12 1.72 -32.89
C ILE A 192 17.17 0.54 -32.90
N LEU A 193 15.91 0.80 -33.25
CA LEU A 193 14.89 -0.22 -33.43
C LEU A 193 14.65 -0.43 -34.92
N ARG A 194 14.67 -1.67 -35.37
CA ARG A 194 14.22 -2.08 -36.69
C ARG A 194 12.88 -2.77 -36.53
N ILE A 195 11.82 -2.16 -37.05
CA ILE A 195 10.46 -2.69 -37.02
C ILE A 195 10.18 -3.28 -38.39
N GLU A 196 9.67 -4.50 -38.43
CA GLU A 196 9.34 -5.19 -39.68
C GLU A 196 7.94 -5.78 -39.61
N ILE A 197 7.17 -5.62 -40.69
CA ILE A 197 5.91 -6.33 -40.91
C ILE A 197 6.10 -7.28 -42.07
N ILE A 198 5.85 -8.57 -41.84
CA ILE A 198 5.94 -9.63 -42.84
C ILE A 198 4.53 -10.11 -43.17
N GLU A 199 4.16 -10.02 -44.44
CA GLU A 199 2.82 -10.34 -44.94
C GLU A 199 2.88 -11.38 -46.07
N GLN A 200 1.83 -12.19 -46.18
CA GLN A 200 1.71 -13.18 -47.25
C GLN A 200 1.27 -12.54 -48.58
N GLY A 201 1.91 -12.94 -49.67
CA GLY A 201 1.67 -12.43 -51.02
C GLY A 201 2.46 -11.16 -51.37
N ASN A 202 2.33 -10.72 -52.62
CA ASN A 202 2.93 -9.48 -53.13
C ASN A 202 2.02 -8.29 -52.81
N ARG A 203 2.25 -7.63 -51.67
CA ARG A 203 1.38 -6.55 -51.15
C ARG A 203 1.91 -5.18 -51.54
N THR A 204 1.04 -4.33 -52.06
CA THR A 204 1.38 -2.95 -52.42
C THR A 204 0.87 -1.93 -51.41
N THR A 205 -0.07 -2.33 -50.55
CA THR A 205 -0.63 -1.50 -49.49
C THR A 205 0.29 -1.54 -48.29
N GLN A 206 0.71 -0.36 -47.83
CA GLN A 206 1.56 -0.22 -46.65
C GLN A 206 0.71 -0.28 -45.37
N PRO A 207 1.13 -1.01 -44.33
CA PRO A 207 0.48 -0.98 -43.03
C PRO A 207 0.80 0.31 -42.26
N VAL A 208 0.00 0.61 -41.25
CA VAL A 208 0.19 1.79 -40.38
C VAL A 208 0.96 1.37 -39.13
N ILE A 209 2.06 2.07 -38.83
CA ILE A 209 2.90 1.83 -37.66
C ILE A 209 3.02 3.12 -36.84
N THR A 210 2.89 2.97 -35.53
CA THR A 210 3.23 3.99 -34.55
C THR A 210 4.21 3.39 -33.54
N ALA A 211 5.32 4.05 -33.30
CA ALA A 211 6.27 3.67 -32.25
C ALA A 211 6.39 4.79 -31.23
N VAL A 212 6.38 4.45 -29.95
CA VAL A 212 6.54 5.39 -28.84
C VAL A 212 7.73 4.95 -28.02
N THR A 213 8.70 5.84 -27.83
CA THR A 213 9.83 5.61 -26.92
C THR A 213 9.71 6.55 -25.74
N VAL A 214 9.98 6.05 -24.53
CA VAL A 214 9.93 6.90 -23.33
C VAL A 214 11.26 6.90 -22.62
N ASN A 215 11.71 8.10 -22.31
CA ASN A 215 12.90 8.38 -21.53
C ASN A 215 12.46 8.92 -20.18
N GLU A 216 12.98 8.36 -19.10
CA GLU A 216 12.55 8.72 -17.75
C GLU A 216 13.75 9.19 -16.93
N ALA A 217 13.78 10.49 -16.63
CA ALA A 217 14.94 11.13 -15.99
C ALA A 217 14.64 11.49 -14.53
N PHE A 218 15.70 11.67 -13.75
CA PHE A 218 15.60 12.20 -12.39
C PHE A 218 14.96 13.60 -12.41
N SER A 219 13.95 13.80 -11.56
CA SER A 219 13.27 15.10 -11.38
C SER A 219 13.64 15.74 -10.04
N SER A 220 13.30 15.10 -8.92
CA SER A 220 13.54 15.64 -7.58
C SER A 220 13.74 14.54 -6.54
N VAL A 221 14.22 14.91 -5.34
CA VAL A 221 14.29 14.03 -4.18
C VAL A 221 13.84 14.79 -2.93
N GLU A 222 13.02 14.15 -2.11
CA GLU A 222 12.46 14.74 -0.90
C GLU A 222 12.56 13.76 0.28
N VAL A 223 12.68 14.29 1.49
CA VAL A 223 12.65 13.45 2.71
C VAL A 223 11.26 12.85 2.82
N PHE A 224 11.17 11.53 3.01
CA PHE A 224 9.92 10.91 3.37
C PHE A 224 9.48 11.42 4.74
N SER A 225 8.45 12.25 4.77
CA SER A 225 7.83 12.73 5.99
C SER A 225 6.42 12.19 6.11
N VAL A 226 6.15 11.50 7.20
CA VAL A 226 4.78 11.15 7.61
C VAL A 226 4.20 12.32 8.38
N ASP A 227 2.95 12.69 8.11
CA ASP A 227 2.25 13.71 8.90
C ASP A 227 1.98 13.17 10.32
N ALA A 228 2.94 13.41 11.21
CA ALA A 228 2.92 12.93 12.58
C ALA A 228 1.68 13.40 13.34
N ALA A 229 1.09 14.55 13.00
CA ALA A 229 -0.12 15.04 13.67
C ALA A 229 -1.33 14.17 13.34
N THR A 230 -1.53 13.85 12.05
CA THR A 230 -2.64 13.00 11.60
C THR A 230 -2.47 11.56 12.06
N GLU A 231 -1.26 10.99 11.93
CA GLU A 231 -0.99 9.63 12.44
C GLU A 231 -1.15 9.54 13.95
N PHE A 232 -0.72 10.56 14.70
CA PHE A 232 -0.94 10.60 16.14
C PHE A 232 -2.43 10.67 16.50
N LEU A 233 -3.25 11.42 15.74
CA LEU A 233 -4.70 11.47 15.95
C LEU A 233 -5.35 10.10 15.74
N TRP A 234 -4.96 9.37 14.70
CA TRP A 234 -5.44 8.00 14.46
C TRP A 234 -5.00 7.03 15.55
N ALA A 235 -3.72 7.09 15.97
CA ALA A 235 -3.21 6.28 17.06
C ALA A 235 -3.91 6.58 18.39
N LEU A 236 -4.13 7.86 18.71
CA LEU A 236 -4.84 8.29 19.91
C LEU A 236 -6.31 7.85 19.90
N ALA A 237 -6.98 7.96 18.76
CA ALA A 237 -8.34 7.47 18.58
C ALA A 237 -8.43 5.95 18.83
N ALA A 238 -7.49 5.17 18.30
CA ALA A 238 -7.42 3.73 18.52
C ALA A 238 -7.21 3.37 20.01
N VAL A 239 -6.30 4.07 20.71
CA VAL A 239 -6.04 3.86 22.14
C VAL A 239 -7.27 4.21 22.97
N VAL A 240 -7.88 5.38 22.74
CA VAL A 240 -9.12 5.78 23.44
C VAL A 240 -10.24 4.78 23.18
N GLY A 241 -10.37 4.28 21.94
CA GLY A 241 -11.33 3.24 21.60
C GLY A 241 -11.13 1.95 22.40
N CYS A 242 -9.89 1.45 22.47
CA CYS A 242 -9.55 0.24 23.22
C CYS A 242 -9.82 0.39 24.73
N PHE A 243 -9.37 1.49 25.33
CA PHE A 243 -9.65 1.77 26.75
C PHE A 243 -11.15 1.95 27.02
N SER A 244 -11.88 2.61 26.12
CA SER A 244 -13.33 2.80 26.26
C SER A 244 -14.07 1.46 26.22
N MET A 245 -13.67 0.55 25.33
CA MET A 245 -14.27 -0.79 25.21
C MET A 245 -14.12 -1.62 26.49
N VAL A 246 -13.01 -1.47 27.23
CA VAL A 246 -12.77 -2.20 28.48
C VAL A 246 -13.39 -1.47 29.68
N LEU A 247 -13.25 -0.15 29.76
CA LEU A 247 -13.64 0.63 30.94
C LEU A 247 -15.15 0.83 31.04
N ILE A 248 -15.86 1.05 29.92
CA ILE A 248 -17.31 1.32 29.95
C ILE A 248 -18.09 0.12 30.54
N PRO A 249 -17.88 -1.13 30.07
CA PRO A 249 -18.53 -2.29 30.69
C PRO A 249 -18.12 -2.49 32.15
N SER A 250 -16.83 -2.29 32.47
CA SER A 250 -16.32 -2.44 33.84
C SER A 250 -16.97 -1.45 34.82
N PHE A 251 -17.09 -0.17 34.43
CA PHE A 251 -17.71 0.85 35.26
C PHE A 251 -19.22 0.69 35.36
N THR A 252 -19.90 0.32 34.28
CA THR A 252 -21.35 0.07 34.32
C THR A 252 -21.72 -1.05 35.30
N VAL A 253 -20.97 -2.16 35.29
CA VAL A 253 -21.14 -3.24 36.28
C VAL A 253 -20.86 -2.75 37.70
N TYR A 254 -19.77 -2.00 37.90
CA TYR A 254 -19.42 -1.46 39.22
C TYR A 254 -20.51 -0.54 39.78
N PHE A 255 -21.03 0.40 38.99
CA PHE A 255 -22.08 1.31 39.42
C PHE A 255 -23.41 0.60 39.65
N ALA A 256 -23.77 -0.39 38.82
CA ALA A 256 -24.95 -1.21 39.03
C ALA A 256 -24.86 -1.99 40.35
N ALA A 257 -23.70 -2.58 40.66
CA ALA A 257 -23.46 -3.26 41.93
C ALA A 257 -23.58 -2.31 43.13
N ARG A 258 -22.95 -1.13 43.07
CA ARG A 258 -23.01 -0.09 44.10
C ARG A 258 -24.43 0.43 44.33
N ALA A 259 -25.22 0.61 43.27
CA ALA A 259 -26.61 1.04 43.39
C ALA A 259 -27.50 -0.04 44.01
N LYS A 260 -27.25 -1.32 43.67
CA LYS A 260 -27.92 -2.46 44.29
C LYS A 260 -27.57 -2.57 45.78
N GLU A 261 -26.30 -2.44 46.16
CA GLU A 261 -25.87 -2.40 47.56
C GLU A 261 -26.63 -1.34 48.35
N LYS A 262 -26.64 -0.08 47.88
CA LYS A 262 -27.37 1.02 48.54
C LYS A 262 -28.87 0.76 48.68
N LYS A 263 -29.54 0.19 47.66
CA LYS A 263 -30.96 -0.17 47.75
C LYS A 263 -31.20 -1.29 48.77
N THR A 264 -30.28 -2.23 48.89
CA THR A 264 -30.38 -3.36 49.82
C THR A 264 -30.16 -2.90 51.26
N GLU A 265 -29.17 -2.03 51.48
CA GLU A 265 -28.92 -1.35 52.76
C GLU A 265 -30.14 -0.52 53.20
N ALA A 266 -30.74 0.26 52.30
CA ALA A 266 -31.93 1.06 52.60
C ALA A 266 -33.15 0.20 52.97
N LYS A 267 -33.36 -0.93 52.28
CA LYS A 267 -34.44 -1.88 52.62
C LYS A 267 -34.21 -2.55 53.97
N LEU A 268 -32.97 -2.91 54.30
CA LEU A 268 -32.60 -3.46 55.60
C LEU A 268 -32.84 -2.45 56.74
N ALA A 269 -32.49 -1.18 56.53
CA ALA A 269 -32.74 -0.12 57.50
C ALA A 269 -34.24 0.09 57.76
N LEU A 270 -35.07 0.10 56.70
CA LEU A 270 -36.53 0.21 56.84
C LEU A 270 -37.12 -0.99 57.60
N ALA A 271 -36.70 -2.21 57.26
CA ALA A 271 -37.15 -3.42 57.97
C ALA A 271 -36.74 -3.42 59.46
N GLN A 272 -35.57 -2.88 59.80
CA GLN A 272 -35.15 -2.70 61.19
C GLN A 272 -36.06 -1.70 61.93
N THR A 273 -36.41 -0.56 61.30
CA THR A 273 -37.32 0.41 61.91
C THR A 273 -38.76 -0.09 62.07
N GLU A 274 -39.24 -0.93 61.15
CA GLU A 274 -40.55 -1.59 61.28
C GLU A 274 -40.56 -2.62 62.41
N LEU A 275 -39.47 -3.36 62.61
CA LEU A 275 -39.35 -4.32 63.71
C LEU A 275 -39.33 -3.60 65.08
N GLU A 276 -38.58 -2.50 65.19
CA GLU A 276 -38.52 -1.70 66.42
C GLU A 276 -39.87 -1.03 66.77
N SER A 277 -40.61 -0.55 65.77
CA SER A 277 -41.95 0.01 65.98
C SER A 277 -43.02 -1.05 66.28
N GLY A 278 -42.87 -2.28 65.76
CA GLY A 278 -43.71 -3.43 66.09
C GLY A 278 -43.58 -3.91 67.54
N ILE A 279 -42.40 -3.75 68.16
CA ILE A 279 -42.16 -4.12 69.56
C ILE A 279 -42.79 -3.12 70.55
N THR A 280 -43.11 -1.90 70.09
CA THR A 280 -43.65 -0.83 70.96
C THR A 280 -45.19 -0.92 71.14
N ASN A 281 -45.88 -1.79 70.40
CA ASN A 281 -47.36 -1.96 70.45
C ASN A 281 -47.80 -3.28 71.07
N THR A 282 -47.33 -3.61 72.28
CA THR A 282 -47.95 -4.64 73.13
C THR A 282 -48.55 -3.98 74.39
N PRO A 283 -49.89 -3.93 74.57
CA PRO A 283 -50.51 -3.34 75.75
C PRO A 283 -50.34 -4.27 76.98
N PRO A 284 -50.26 -3.72 78.21
CA PRO A 284 -50.14 -4.51 79.44
C PRO A 284 -51.45 -5.26 79.76
N PRO A 285 -51.40 -6.39 80.47
CA PRO A 285 -52.59 -7.21 80.73
C PRO A 285 -53.55 -6.52 81.72
N GLU A 286 -54.81 -6.52 81.36
CA GLU A 286 -55.96 -6.00 82.11
C GLU A 286 -56.31 -6.98 83.26
N SER A 287 -56.29 -6.51 84.50
CA SER A 287 -56.61 -7.31 85.69
C SER A 287 -58.13 -7.29 85.98
N ILE A 288 -58.72 -8.48 85.96
CA ILE A 288 -60.12 -8.80 86.30
C ILE A 288 -60.38 -8.56 87.81
N PRO A 289 -61.51 -7.98 88.24
CA PRO A 289 -61.91 -7.95 89.65
C PRO A 289 -62.74 -9.19 90.00
N ILE A 290 -62.42 -9.86 91.12
CA ILE A 290 -63.31 -10.85 91.75
C ILE A 290 -63.52 -10.43 93.20
N GLU A 291 -64.78 -10.08 93.50
CA GLU A 291 -65.34 -9.93 94.83
C GLU A 291 -65.52 -11.31 95.46
N ASP A 292 -64.86 -11.47 96.60
CA ASP A 292 -65.42 -11.95 97.86
C ASP A 292 -65.78 -13.44 98.08
N LEU A 293 -65.70 -13.77 99.37
CA LEU A 293 -66.38 -14.85 100.10
C LEU A 293 -65.63 -16.18 100.28
N SER A 294 -65.02 -16.25 101.47
CA SER A 294 -65.30 -17.23 102.53
C SER A 294 -65.62 -18.68 102.15
N GLU A 295 -64.77 -19.56 102.68
CA GLU A 295 -65.02 -20.93 103.18
C GLU A 295 -66.49 -21.42 103.13
N GLU A 296 -66.79 -22.42 102.30
CA GLU A 296 -66.98 -23.85 102.66
C GLU A 296 -67.27 -24.71 101.41
#